data_AF-A0A8I0HPT6-F1
#
_entry.id   AF-A0A8I0HPT6-F1
#
_cell.length_a   1.000
_cell.length_b   1.000
_cell.length_c   1.000
_cell.angle_alpha   90.00
_cell.angle_beta   90.00
_cell.angle_gamma   90.00
#
_symmetry.space_group_name_H-M   'P 1'
#
loop_
_entity.id
_entity.type
_entity.pdbx_description
1 polymer ?
#
loop_
_entity_poly.entity_id
_entity_poly.type
_entity_poly.pdbx_seq_one_letter_code
_entity_poly.pdbx_strand_id
1 'polypeptide(L)'
;MTREEEVPEPFDRTRDTQAIIALELDKEIVLMSATTTGIHEVENHRKVFGDRRMWGSGKSELIEYRYKSKLGISGDDVIIRSKLNNRYEIVIPEFEFIGYDDVVMDTVHEERGWLSFGTEDIDTGEVVTQIMDSNKVGEIIDDNRQILERQTEDFFWDLILEIDDEVDLDFTYK
;
A
#
# COMPACT_ATOMS: atom_id res chain seq x y z
N MET A 1 -8.76 -55.52 27.39
CA MET A 1 -9.35 -54.18 27.55
C MET A 1 -8.18 -53.23 27.72
N THR A 2 -7.65 -52.76 26.60
CA THR A 2 -6.44 -51.92 26.55
C THR A 2 -6.93 -50.53 26.17
N ARG A 3 -6.74 -49.57 27.07
CA ARG A 3 -7.11 -48.17 26.88
C ARG A 3 -5.90 -47.51 26.25
N GLU A 4 -5.93 -47.27 24.94
CA GLU A 4 -4.93 -46.47 24.26
C GLU A 4 -5.16 -45.00 24.63
N GLU A 5 -4.08 -44.32 25.04
CA GLU A 5 -4.05 -42.90 25.35
C GLU A 5 -4.36 -42.09 24.08
N GLU A 6 -5.42 -41.27 24.11
CA GLU A 6 -5.59 -40.19 23.14
C GLU A 6 -4.44 -39.20 23.32
N VAL A 7 -3.52 -39.19 22.36
CA VAL A 7 -2.53 -38.12 22.22
C VAL A 7 -3.31 -36.85 21.86
N PRO A 8 -3.31 -35.79 22.68
CA PRO A 8 -4.06 -34.58 22.36
C PRO A 8 -3.45 -33.94 21.11
N GLU A 9 -4.27 -33.79 20.07
CA GLU A 9 -3.97 -32.99 18.88
C GLU A 9 -3.60 -31.56 19.32
N PRO A 10 -2.51 -30.97 18.79
CA PRO A 10 -2.19 -29.58 19.08
C PRO A 10 -3.29 -28.68 18.52
N PHE A 11 -4.05 -28.02 19.39
CA PHE A 11 -4.99 -26.97 18.99
C PHE A 11 -4.28 -25.63 19.04
N ASP A 12 -4.12 -25.00 17.89
CA ASP A 12 -3.59 -23.66 17.82
C ASP A 12 -4.69 -22.67 18.25
N ARG A 13 -4.38 -21.80 19.21
CA ARG A 13 -5.34 -20.83 19.75
C ARG A 13 -4.85 -19.42 19.49
N THR A 14 -5.14 -18.92 18.31
CA THR A 14 -4.89 -17.52 17.95
C THR A 14 -5.90 -16.64 18.67
N ARG A 15 -5.43 -15.71 19.48
CA ARG A 15 -6.25 -14.68 20.13
C ARG A 15 -5.73 -13.33 19.71
N ASP A 16 -6.44 -12.71 18.78
CA ASP A 16 -6.20 -11.32 18.44
C ASP A 16 -7.05 -10.43 19.37
N THR A 17 -6.48 -9.33 19.85
CA THR A 17 -7.17 -8.37 20.72
C THR A 17 -6.69 -6.99 20.32
N GLN A 18 -7.54 -6.31 19.57
CA GLN A 18 -7.28 -4.95 19.09
C GLN A 18 -8.05 -3.97 19.96
N ALA A 19 -7.39 -2.89 20.37
CA ALA A 19 -8.00 -1.78 21.10
C ALA A 19 -7.77 -0.50 20.31
N ILE A 20 -8.85 0.15 19.87
CA ILE A 20 -8.80 1.45 19.21
C ILE A 20 -8.65 2.50 20.31
N ILE A 21 -7.45 3.07 20.42
CA ILE A 21 -7.10 4.03 21.48
C ILE A 21 -7.47 5.48 21.11
N ALA A 22 -7.53 5.79 19.82
CA ALA A 22 -7.91 7.10 19.30
C ALA A 22 -8.44 6.97 17.85
N LEU A 23 -9.31 7.89 17.46
CA LEU A 23 -9.76 8.07 16.09
C LEU A 23 -9.36 9.48 15.67
N GLU A 24 -8.55 9.59 14.62
CA GLU A 24 -8.21 10.85 13.97
C GLU A 24 -9.04 10.96 12.68
N LEU A 25 -9.50 12.17 12.38
CA LEU A 25 -10.32 12.46 11.20
C LEU A 25 -9.43 13.19 10.20
N ASP A 26 -8.88 12.45 9.25
CA ASP A 26 -8.06 13.00 8.18
C ASP A 26 -8.93 13.31 6.96
N LYS A 27 -8.73 14.47 6.35
CA LYS A 27 -9.38 14.80 5.08
C LYS A 27 -8.43 14.51 3.93
N GLU A 28 -8.61 13.36 3.30
CA GLU A 28 -7.84 12.96 2.12
C GLU A 28 -8.72 12.99 0.87
N ILE A 29 -8.23 13.63 -0.20
CA ILE A 29 -8.89 13.63 -1.51
C ILE A 29 -8.11 12.69 -2.41
N VAL A 30 -8.66 11.51 -2.66
CA VAL A 30 -8.08 10.53 -3.61
C VAL A 30 -8.46 10.94 -5.03
N LEU A 31 -7.45 11.22 -5.85
CA LEU A 31 -7.61 11.72 -7.22
C LEU A 31 -7.34 10.65 -8.26
N MET A 32 -6.43 9.72 -7.98
CA MET A 32 -6.03 8.68 -8.93
C MET A 32 -5.71 7.38 -8.21
N SER A 33 -5.96 6.25 -8.88
CA SER A 33 -5.49 4.93 -8.47
C SER A 33 -4.64 4.30 -9.56
N ALA A 34 -3.39 4.00 -9.25
CA ALA A 34 -2.47 3.29 -10.14
C ALA A 34 -2.42 1.81 -9.76
N THR A 35 -2.73 0.92 -10.70
CA THR A 35 -2.63 -0.54 -10.46
C THR A 35 -1.24 -1.03 -10.82
N THR A 36 -0.55 -1.64 -9.86
CA THR A 36 0.73 -2.31 -10.08
C THR A 36 0.53 -3.82 -9.99
N THR A 37 1.18 -4.54 -10.88
CA THR A 37 1.32 -6.00 -10.82
C THR A 37 2.77 -6.38 -11.04
N GLY A 38 3.23 -7.44 -10.39
CA GLY A 38 4.59 -7.93 -10.55
C GLY A 38 4.80 -9.29 -9.93
N ILE A 39 6.03 -9.79 -10.07
CA ILE A 39 6.48 -11.02 -9.44
C ILE A 39 7.73 -10.66 -8.62
N HIS A 40 7.78 -11.09 -7.38
CA HIS A 40 8.92 -10.92 -6.48
C HIS A 40 9.49 -12.28 -6.12
N GLU A 41 10.80 -12.46 -6.29
CA GLU A 41 11.51 -13.68 -5.88
C GLU A 41 12.11 -13.46 -4.50
N VAL A 42 11.80 -14.37 -3.58
CA VAL A 42 12.31 -14.34 -2.21
C VAL A 42 13.13 -15.59 -1.98
N GLU A 43 14.36 -15.44 -1.48
CA GLU A 43 15.23 -16.56 -1.13
C GLU A 43 15.57 -16.54 0.36
N ASN A 44 15.36 -17.67 1.03
CA ASN A 44 15.79 -17.88 2.41
C ASN A 44 16.80 -19.05 2.51
N HIS A 45 17.77 -18.91 3.42
CA HIS A 45 18.78 -19.94 3.67
C HIS A 45 18.95 -20.18 5.16
N ARG A 46 19.20 -21.44 5.52
CA ARG A 46 19.58 -21.77 6.89
C ARG A 46 20.95 -21.19 7.23
N LYS A 47 21.00 -20.35 8.28
CA LYS A 47 22.25 -19.89 8.88
C LYS A 47 22.82 -20.97 9.82
N VAL A 48 24.11 -21.25 9.69
CA VAL A 48 24.91 -22.06 10.63
C VAL A 48 26.00 -21.16 11.23
N PHE A 49 26.44 -21.50 12.47
CA PHE A 49 27.38 -20.75 13.32
C PHE A 49 28.19 -19.63 12.63
N GLY A 50 27.93 -18.37 13.03
CA GLY A 50 28.69 -17.19 12.59
C GLY A 50 28.42 -16.74 11.16
N ASP A 51 27.14 -16.64 10.77
CA ASP A 51 26.65 -16.14 9.47
C ASP A 51 27.01 -16.96 8.22
N ARG A 52 27.42 -18.22 8.38
CA ARG A 52 27.67 -19.11 7.23
C ARG A 52 26.35 -19.69 6.72
N ARG A 53 26.05 -19.52 5.43
CA ARG A 53 24.89 -20.15 4.76
C ARG A 53 25.17 -21.63 4.53
N MET A 54 24.22 -22.50 4.88
CA MET A 54 24.34 -23.93 4.60
C MET A 54 24.01 -24.20 3.12
N TRP A 55 24.97 -24.75 2.38
CA TRP A 55 24.75 -25.11 0.98
C TRP A 55 23.65 -26.17 0.85
N GLY A 56 22.67 -25.95 -0.03
CA GLY A 56 21.55 -26.87 -0.27
C GLY A 56 20.33 -26.69 0.65
N SER A 57 20.41 -25.75 1.60
CA SER A 57 19.31 -25.42 2.52
C SER A 57 18.36 -24.33 2.03
N GLY A 58 18.58 -23.83 0.81
CA GLY A 58 17.79 -22.76 0.22
C GLY A 58 16.32 -23.16 0.07
N LYS A 59 15.43 -22.21 0.39
CA LYS A 59 14.05 -22.18 -0.05
C LYS A 59 13.86 -20.89 -0.85
N SER A 60 13.21 -20.96 -2.00
CA SER A 60 12.82 -19.78 -2.74
C SER A 60 11.35 -19.82 -3.12
N GLU A 61 10.72 -18.66 -3.13
CA GLU A 61 9.33 -18.50 -3.56
C GLU A 61 9.25 -17.38 -4.59
N LEU A 62 8.45 -17.62 -5.64
CA LEU A 62 8.00 -16.59 -6.55
C LEU A 62 6.60 -16.16 -6.12
N ILE A 63 6.49 -14.90 -5.73
CA ILE A 63 5.26 -14.29 -5.23
C ILE A 63 4.74 -13.33 -6.29
N GLU A 64 3.60 -13.65 -6.90
CA GLU A 64 2.87 -12.73 -7.74
C GLU A 64 2.08 -11.76 -6.85
N TYR A 65 2.10 -10.48 -7.20
CA TYR A 65 1.37 -9.46 -6.47
C TYR A 65 0.62 -8.53 -7.41
N ARG A 66 -0.48 -7.99 -6.88
CA ARG A 66 -1.26 -6.93 -7.49
C ARG A 66 -1.78 -6.01 -6.39
N TYR A 67 -1.61 -4.70 -6.55
CA TYR A 67 -2.18 -3.72 -5.64
C TYR A 67 -2.54 -2.43 -6.39
N LYS A 68 -3.33 -1.57 -5.75
CA LYS A 68 -3.58 -0.21 -6.21
C LYS A 68 -2.93 0.80 -5.28
N SER A 69 -2.13 1.71 -5.82
CA SER A 69 -1.65 2.91 -5.11
C SER A 69 -2.64 4.04 -5.32
N LYS A 70 -3.17 4.59 -4.23
CA LYS A 70 -4.03 5.78 -4.23
C LYS A 70 -3.16 7.02 -4.06
N LEU A 71 -3.30 7.95 -5.00
CA LEU A 71 -2.61 9.23 -5.01
C LEU A 71 -3.65 10.34 -4.91
N GLY A 72 -3.27 11.41 -4.23
CA GLY A 72 -4.21 12.46 -3.86
C GLY A 72 -3.55 13.66 -3.23
N ILE A 73 -4.34 14.36 -2.43
CA ILE A 73 -3.91 15.52 -1.64
C ILE A 73 -4.55 15.47 -0.26
N SER A 74 -3.84 15.98 0.74
CA SER A 74 -4.40 16.43 2.01
C SER A 74 -5.39 17.57 1.76
N GLY A 75 -6.68 17.28 1.92
CA GLY A 75 -7.76 18.25 1.85
C GLY A 75 -7.71 19.29 2.96
N ASP A 76 -7.06 18.99 4.09
CA ASP A 76 -6.85 19.95 5.17
C ASP A 76 -5.88 21.08 4.80
N ASP A 77 -5.00 20.84 3.82
CA ASP A 77 -3.99 21.80 3.34
C ASP A 77 -4.43 22.60 2.10
N VAL A 78 -5.63 22.33 1.59
CA VAL A 78 -6.23 23.10 0.49
C VAL A 78 -6.72 24.45 1.02
N ILE A 79 -6.29 25.52 0.35
CA ILE A 79 -6.70 26.88 0.72
C ILE A 79 -7.60 27.44 -0.38
N ILE A 80 -8.85 27.77 -0.03
CA ILE A 80 -9.80 28.43 -0.92
C ILE A 80 -9.96 29.89 -0.49
N ARG A 81 -9.72 30.83 -1.41
CA ARG A 81 -9.84 32.27 -1.18
C ARG A 81 -10.82 32.90 -2.15
N SER A 82 -11.80 33.63 -1.63
CA SER A 82 -12.69 34.44 -2.47
C SER A 82 -11.95 35.69 -2.99
N LYS A 83 -12.12 35.97 -4.28
CA LYS A 83 -11.70 37.18 -4.98
C LYS A 83 -12.95 37.98 -5.41
N LEU A 84 -12.75 39.23 -5.84
CA LEU A 84 -13.84 40.00 -6.45
C LEU A 84 -14.34 39.34 -7.75
N ASN A 85 -15.61 39.62 -8.09
CA ASN A 85 -16.27 39.18 -9.33
C ASN A 85 -16.45 37.65 -9.43
N ASN A 86 -16.92 37.02 -8.35
CA ASN A 86 -17.24 35.58 -8.31
C ASN A 86 -16.07 34.66 -8.67
N ARG A 87 -14.86 35.08 -8.33
CA ARG A 87 -13.64 34.30 -8.53
C ARG A 87 -13.18 33.67 -7.24
N TYR A 88 -12.67 32.45 -7.31
CA TYR A 88 -11.98 31.82 -6.20
C TYR A 88 -10.59 31.40 -6.61
N GLU A 89 -9.63 31.60 -5.71
CA GLU A 89 -8.29 31.03 -5.82
C GLU A 89 -8.22 29.80 -4.95
N ILE A 90 -7.84 28.68 -5.56
CA ILE A 90 -7.67 27.39 -4.92
C ILE A 90 -6.18 27.05 -4.94
N VAL A 91 -5.55 27.04 -3.76
CA VAL A 91 -4.16 26.64 -3.60
C VAL A 91 -4.13 25.17 -3.22
N ILE A 92 -3.58 24.37 -4.11
CA ILE A 92 -3.45 22.91 -4.00
C ILE A 92 -2.11 22.58 -3.35
N PRO A 93 -2.07 21.73 -2.29
CA PRO A 93 -0.82 21.26 -1.70
C PRO A 93 -0.06 20.33 -2.65
N GLU A 94 1.11 19.84 -2.22
CA GLU A 94 1.83 18.83 -2.99
C GLU A 94 0.99 17.54 -3.11
N PHE A 95 1.10 16.86 -4.25
CA PHE A 95 0.49 15.56 -4.42
C PHE A 95 1.22 14.53 -3.57
N GLU A 96 0.45 13.62 -2.97
CA GLU A 96 1.00 12.63 -2.06
C GLU A 96 0.38 11.25 -2.26
N PHE A 97 1.06 10.28 -1.67
CA PHE A 97 0.54 8.94 -1.52
C PHE A 97 -0.45 8.89 -0.36
N ILE A 98 -1.67 8.44 -0.65
CA ILE A 98 -2.73 8.32 0.34
C ILE A 98 -2.77 6.91 0.94
N GLY A 99 -2.56 5.88 0.11
CA GLY A 99 -2.58 4.51 0.62
C GLY A 99 -2.66 3.44 -0.45
N TYR A 100 -2.65 2.18 0.02
CA TYR A 100 -2.84 1.02 -0.83
C TYR A 100 -4.29 0.51 -0.76
N ASP A 101 -4.75 -0.10 -1.84
CA ASP A 101 -6.03 -0.80 -1.91
C ASP A 101 -5.93 -2.06 -2.77
N ASP A 102 -6.90 -2.96 -2.63
CA ASP A 102 -7.00 -4.21 -3.40
C ASP A 102 -5.68 -5.02 -3.46
N VAL A 103 -4.94 -5.07 -2.34
CA VAL A 103 -3.69 -5.80 -2.23
C VAL A 103 -3.98 -7.30 -2.28
N VAL A 104 -3.45 -7.95 -3.31
CA VAL A 104 -3.51 -9.41 -3.51
C VAL A 104 -2.09 -9.91 -3.73
N MET A 105 -1.74 -10.99 -3.04
CA MET A 105 -0.45 -11.66 -3.17
C MET A 105 -0.66 -13.16 -3.15
N ASP A 106 -0.05 -13.86 -4.09
CA ASP A 106 -0.16 -15.30 -4.23
C ASP A 106 1.23 -15.90 -4.50
N THR A 107 1.58 -16.98 -3.79
CA THR A 107 2.78 -17.77 -4.11
C THR A 107 2.48 -18.63 -5.33
N VAL A 108 3.12 -18.32 -6.46
CA VAL A 108 2.89 -19.01 -7.74
C VAL A 108 3.86 -20.16 -7.96
N HIS A 109 5.02 -20.14 -7.30
CA HIS A 109 6.02 -21.20 -7.38
C HIS A 109 6.86 -21.25 -6.11
N GLU A 110 7.20 -22.45 -5.67
CA GLU A 110 8.05 -22.69 -4.50
C GLU A 110 9.12 -23.73 -4.85
N GLU A 111 10.39 -23.39 -4.60
CA GLU A 111 11.51 -24.30 -4.74
C GLU A 111 12.13 -24.62 -3.38
N ARG A 112 12.33 -25.92 -3.12
CA ARG A 112 12.91 -26.41 -1.88
C ARG A 112 14.19 -27.17 -2.16
N GLY A 113 15.29 -26.71 -1.57
CA GLY A 113 16.57 -27.42 -1.57
C GLY A 113 16.50 -28.73 -0.78
N TRP A 114 17.35 -29.69 -1.17
CA TRP A 114 17.45 -31.04 -0.57
C TRP A 114 17.77 -31.05 0.95
N LEU A 115 18.26 -29.95 1.53
CA LEU A 115 18.54 -29.78 2.96
C LEU A 115 17.70 -28.65 3.60
N SER A 116 16.53 -28.33 3.04
CA SER A 116 15.64 -27.25 3.52
C SER A 116 14.86 -27.60 4.81
N PHE A 117 15.05 -28.80 5.37
CA PHE A 117 14.45 -29.19 6.63
C PHE A 117 14.99 -28.29 7.77
N GLY A 118 14.09 -27.52 8.38
CA GLY A 118 14.44 -26.54 9.42
C GLY A 118 15.00 -25.22 8.91
N THR A 119 14.90 -24.92 7.61
CA THR A 119 14.91 -23.53 7.13
C THR A 119 13.55 -22.91 7.45
N GLU A 120 13.54 -21.74 8.09
CA GLU A 120 12.31 -20.98 8.37
C GLU A 120 11.54 -20.72 7.07
N ASP A 121 10.22 -20.74 7.16
CA ASP A 121 9.36 -20.36 6.04
C ASP A 121 9.48 -18.86 5.78
N ILE A 122 9.12 -18.42 4.58
CA ILE A 122 9.23 -17.02 4.20
C ILE A 122 8.18 -16.21 4.98
N ASP A 123 8.62 -15.13 5.62
CA ASP A 123 7.73 -14.19 6.31
C ASP A 123 7.01 -13.33 5.27
N THR A 124 5.75 -13.66 4.99
CA THR A 124 4.93 -12.93 4.02
C THR A 124 4.76 -11.46 4.40
N GLY A 125 4.77 -11.10 5.69
CA GLY A 125 4.67 -9.71 6.14
C GLY A 125 5.92 -8.89 5.81
N GLU A 126 7.10 -9.49 5.93
CA GLU A 126 8.35 -8.87 5.51
C GLU A 126 8.38 -8.66 3.98
N VAL A 127 7.92 -9.65 3.21
CA VAL A 127 7.83 -9.54 1.75
C VAL A 127 6.86 -8.44 1.31
N VAL A 128 5.68 -8.34 1.95
CA VAL A 128 4.73 -7.26 1.71
C VAL A 128 5.41 -5.90 1.92
N THR A 129 6.13 -5.76 3.03
CA THR A 129 6.82 -4.52 3.40
C THR A 129 7.90 -4.18 2.37
N GLN A 130 8.72 -5.14 1.94
CA GLN A 130 9.75 -4.93 0.92
C GLN A 130 9.16 -4.52 -0.44
N ILE A 131 8.08 -5.18 -0.88
CA ILE A 131 7.39 -4.80 -2.13
C ILE A 131 6.86 -3.38 -2.00
N MET A 132 6.20 -3.04 -0.88
CA MET A 132 5.59 -1.73 -0.66
C MET A 132 6.62 -0.59 -0.50
N ASP A 133 7.74 -0.83 0.17
CA ASP A 133 8.83 0.14 0.38
C ASP A 133 9.69 0.35 -0.87
N SER A 134 9.85 -0.69 -1.70
CA SER A 134 10.58 -0.58 -2.97
C SER A 134 9.84 0.23 -4.03
N ASN A 135 8.56 0.52 -3.79
CA ASN A 135 7.73 1.23 -4.74
C ASN A 135 8.16 2.69 -4.88
N LYS A 136 8.35 3.09 -6.12
CA LYS A 136 8.78 4.43 -6.49
C LYS A 136 7.60 5.39 -6.59
N VAL A 137 6.85 5.53 -5.50
CA VAL A 137 5.59 6.30 -5.51
C VAL A 137 5.82 7.77 -5.93
N GLY A 138 6.97 8.35 -5.56
CA GLY A 138 7.38 9.67 -6.07
C GLY A 138 7.49 9.72 -7.60
N GLU A 139 8.10 8.71 -8.24
CA GLU A 139 8.16 8.65 -9.72
C GLU A 139 6.75 8.55 -10.33
N ILE A 140 5.84 7.79 -9.71
CA ILE A 140 4.45 7.69 -10.18
C ILE A 140 3.74 9.04 -10.09
N ILE A 141 3.94 9.79 -9.00
CA ILE A 141 3.38 11.14 -8.85
C ILE A 141 3.93 12.07 -9.94
N ASP A 142 5.26 12.09 -10.12
CA ASP A 142 5.93 12.95 -11.09
C ASP A 142 5.50 12.65 -12.53
N ASP A 143 5.48 11.36 -12.91
CA ASP A 143 5.12 10.91 -14.26
C ASP A 143 3.65 11.19 -14.60
N ASN A 144 2.79 11.32 -13.58
CA ASN A 144 1.35 11.50 -13.75
C ASN A 144 0.84 12.87 -13.26
N ARG A 145 1.73 13.83 -12.99
CA ARG A 145 1.37 15.13 -12.41
C ARG A 145 0.25 15.83 -13.20
N GLN A 146 0.32 15.84 -14.52
CA GLN A 146 -0.72 16.46 -15.36
C GLN A 146 -2.10 15.79 -15.24
N ILE A 147 -2.15 14.50 -14.92
CA ILE A 147 -3.41 13.78 -14.69
C ILE A 147 -3.96 14.16 -13.32
N LEU A 148 -3.10 14.23 -12.31
CA LEU A 148 -3.47 14.64 -10.95
C LEU A 148 -3.99 16.08 -10.90
N GLU A 149 -3.32 17.02 -11.58
CA GLU A 149 -3.78 18.41 -11.70
C GLU A 149 -5.17 18.48 -12.34
N ARG A 150 -5.38 17.81 -13.48
CA ARG A 150 -6.69 17.77 -14.14
C ARG A 150 -7.79 17.18 -13.24
N GLN A 151 -7.52 16.06 -12.58
CA GLN A 151 -8.51 15.45 -11.67
C GLN A 151 -8.80 16.34 -10.46
N THR A 152 -7.83 17.14 -10.02
CA THR A 152 -8.03 18.14 -8.96
C THR A 152 -8.96 19.25 -9.44
N GLU A 153 -8.71 19.77 -10.65
CA GLU A 153 -9.57 20.79 -11.26
C GLU A 153 -10.99 20.28 -11.44
N ASP A 154 -11.15 19.09 -12.02
CA ASP A 154 -12.46 18.44 -12.21
C ASP A 154 -13.19 18.31 -10.86
N PHE A 155 -12.51 17.83 -9.81
CA PHE A 155 -13.09 17.66 -8.48
C PHE A 155 -13.63 18.98 -7.88
N PHE A 156 -12.84 20.05 -7.91
CA PHE A 156 -13.27 21.33 -7.34
C PHE A 156 -14.27 22.07 -8.22
N TRP A 157 -14.17 21.93 -9.54
CA TRP A 157 -15.20 22.44 -10.45
C TRP A 157 -16.54 21.78 -10.18
N ASP A 158 -16.59 20.45 -10.11
CA ASP A 158 -17.83 19.72 -9.82
C ASP A 158 -18.41 20.14 -8.45
N LEU A 159 -17.56 20.28 -7.42
CA LEU A 159 -17.99 20.70 -6.10
C LEU A 159 -18.59 22.12 -6.05
N ILE A 160 -18.00 23.07 -6.78
CA ILE A 160 -18.39 24.48 -6.69
C ILE A 160 -19.50 24.83 -7.68
N LEU A 161 -19.53 24.20 -8.87
CA LEU A 161 -20.62 24.38 -9.85
C LEU A 161 -21.95 23.84 -9.36
N GLU A 162 -21.96 22.87 -8.44
CA GLU A 162 -23.19 22.45 -7.76
C GLU A 162 -23.82 23.60 -6.94
N ILE A 163 -23.04 24.62 -6.57
CA ILE A 163 -23.45 25.73 -5.70
C ILE A 163 -23.71 27.01 -6.50
N ASP A 164 -22.84 27.33 -7.47
CA ASP A 164 -22.88 28.55 -8.27
C ASP A 164 -22.33 28.28 -9.68
N ASP A 165 -23.14 28.47 -10.72
CA ASP A 165 -22.78 28.18 -12.11
C ASP A 165 -22.08 29.35 -12.82
N GLU A 166 -21.96 30.52 -12.18
CA GLU A 166 -21.29 31.71 -12.72
C GLU A 166 -19.91 31.95 -12.08
N VAL A 167 -19.37 30.95 -11.40
CA VAL A 167 -18.08 31.00 -10.71
C VAL A 167 -16.89 30.76 -11.64
N ASP A 168 -15.78 31.44 -11.36
CA ASP A 168 -14.50 31.26 -12.06
C ASP A 168 -13.41 30.82 -11.06
N LEU A 169 -12.73 29.71 -11.35
CA LEU A 169 -11.75 29.08 -10.44
C LEU A 169 -10.33 29.21 -10.99
N ASP A 170 -9.46 29.84 -10.19
CA ASP A 170 -8.01 29.90 -10.43
C ASP A 170 -7.30 28.86 -9.55
N PHE A 171 -6.51 27.97 -10.16
CA PHE A 171 -5.73 26.96 -9.44
C PHE A 171 -4.26 27.36 -9.32
N THR A 172 -3.66 27.12 -8.16
CA THR A 172 -2.21 27.26 -7.92
C THR A 172 -1.69 26.01 -7.23
N TYR A 173 -0.73 25.34 -7.85
CA TYR A 173 -0.10 24.14 -7.31
C TYR A 173 1.22 24.49 -6.63
N LYS A 174 1.50 23.82 -5.49
CA LYS A 174 2.80 23.90 -4.84
C LYS A 174 3.86 23.07 -5.57
#